data_AF-A0A522RVR6-F1
#
_entry.id   AF-A0A522RVR6-F1
#
_cell.length_a   1.000
_cell.length_b   1.000
_cell.length_c   1.000
_cell.angle_alpha   90.00
_cell.angle_beta   90.00
_cell.angle_gamma   90.00
#
_symmetry.space_group_name_H-M   'P 1'
#
loop_
_entity.id
_entity.type
_entity.pdbx_description
1 polymer ?
#
loop_
_entity_poly.entity_id
_entity_poly.type
_entity_poly.pdbx_seq_one_letter_code
_entity_poly.pdbx_strand_id
1 'polypeptide(L)'
;MNDRKDASPHGNPRRTDPLIGNLDHLDAGVRQRAFAREDTRTESRTRTPPFNARPHREPPPRRRRWWPALVVVVVLVIGGSWAWNHQSMLSSLLPQTQLNSLLTRADKAYAAGKLSGSPDSARDLYEAARALDPDNNQALTGLQNVGNAELAKAKAALKQHDYTAARASLEEARSLLGGGADVTAVNQALAKAVLHSANIDVLIGQARAALANGRIDGSDGAAALFGKVLAGDPHNAVARHGMNQVGDVLANHIQAQLGSGDRAGAHKTLDNLASLLPGYAQLPNLRATVAAADRAADAQRDQYLAQGQADLRAGKVTGTGDDNAEAQFKAALAADPGNAKAQAGLGQVAEALIMQANAAIDSGHPHAAKALLDQAAALAPKSADLAAARSRLAAGASTRQAAASAAPAAPALSPADSAKLARLVARAKVAARKGDIMLPPGNSAYDLYRAALGIDGNDAAAQAGLRALPQMTRDQFGRALHADNLDQAHDMLETLEQLDPGDPVEASMRHSLGSAWLDRADHYVGLGEVGAARAALREAERLVPQDPRISEVGARIRHDN
;
A
#
# COMPACT_ATOMS: atom_id res chain seq x y z
N MET A 1 38.34 -25.41 28.28
CA MET A 1 37.07 -25.08 28.95
C MET A 1 35.92 -25.55 28.08
N ASN A 2 34.83 -25.91 28.76
CA ASN A 2 33.49 -26.30 28.34
C ASN A 2 32.91 -25.46 27.17
N ASP A 3 32.01 -25.96 26.32
CA ASP A 3 31.56 -27.36 26.09
C ASP A 3 30.94 -27.51 24.69
N ARG A 4 30.85 -28.75 24.17
CA ARG A 4 30.13 -29.09 22.93
C ARG A 4 28.98 -30.05 23.24
N LYS A 5 27.89 -29.97 22.47
CA LYS A 5 27.04 -31.13 22.17
C LYS A 5 26.13 -30.91 20.96
N ASP A 6 25.93 -31.99 20.21
CA ASP A 6 25.27 -32.01 18.91
C ASP A 6 23.97 -32.83 18.90
N ALA A 7 23.14 -32.58 17.89
CA ALA A 7 22.28 -33.55 17.17
C ALA A 7 21.12 -34.32 17.86
N SER A 8 19.89 -34.03 17.37
CA SER A 8 18.96 -35.03 16.75
C SER A 8 18.23 -36.09 17.62
N PRO A 9 17.27 -36.89 17.08
CA PRO A 9 16.12 -36.52 16.20
C PRO A 9 14.78 -37.25 16.55
N HIS A 10 13.71 -36.93 15.78
CA HIS A 10 12.47 -37.73 15.52
C HIS A 10 11.53 -38.18 16.67
N GLY A 11 10.21 -38.11 16.44
CA GLY A 11 9.21 -38.85 17.23
C GLY A 11 7.75 -38.39 17.09
N ASN A 12 6.91 -39.20 16.43
CA ASN A 12 5.43 -39.14 16.45
C ASN A 12 4.95 -40.59 16.56
N PRO A 13 3.95 -40.95 17.41
CA PRO A 13 2.68 -41.42 16.79
C PRO A 13 1.38 -41.36 17.62
N ARG A 14 0.27 -41.52 16.86
CA ARG A 14 -0.95 -42.32 17.14
C ARG A 14 -2.09 -41.81 18.05
N ARG A 15 -3.21 -41.60 17.35
CA ARG A 15 -4.64 -41.68 17.71
C ARG A 15 -5.10 -43.11 18.08
N THR A 16 -6.15 -43.22 18.89
CA THR A 16 -6.99 -44.43 19.04
C THR A 16 -8.48 -44.03 19.17
N ASP A 17 -9.31 -44.46 18.21
CA ASP A 17 -10.78 -44.39 18.30
C ASP A 17 -11.34 -45.67 18.95
N PRO A 18 -12.49 -45.62 19.65
CA PRO A 18 -13.67 -46.43 19.22
C PRO A 18 -15.03 -45.77 19.57
N LEU A 19 -16.22 -46.13 19.03
CA LEU A 19 -16.62 -46.95 17.87
C LEU A 19 -18.05 -46.52 17.41
N ILE A 20 -18.48 -47.05 16.25
CA ILE A 20 -19.84 -47.27 15.71
C ILE A 20 -20.99 -47.25 16.77
N GLY A 21 -22.21 -46.72 16.52
CA GLY A 21 -22.83 -46.14 15.31
C GLY A 21 -24.21 -46.78 14.97
N ASN A 22 -25.04 -46.10 14.15
CA ASN A 22 -26.29 -46.61 13.51
C ASN A 22 -27.51 -46.92 14.43
N LEU A 23 -28.80 -46.85 14.01
CA LEU A 23 -29.46 -46.42 12.75
C LEU A 23 -30.84 -45.77 13.05
N ASP A 24 -31.31 -44.92 12.11
CA ASP A 24 -32.70 -44.67 11.64
C ASP A 24 -33.89 -44.25 12.55
N HIS A 25 -34.86 -43.61 11.87
CA HIS A 25 -36.26 -43.36 12.26
C HIS A 25 -36.48 -42.32 13.40
N LEU A 26 -37.27 -41.24 13.26
CA LEU A 26 -38.41 -40.99 12.37
C LEU A 26 -38.70 -39.47 12.14
N ASP A 27 -39.62 -39.17 11.23
CA ASP A 27 -39.98 -37.84 10.72
C ASP A 27 -40.86 -36.93 11.62
N ALA A 28 -40.79 -35.63 11.28
CA ALA A 28 -41.86 -34.61 11.33
C ALA A 28 -42.52 -34.20 12.67
N GLY A 29 -42.84 -32.90 12.78
CA GLY A 29 -43.55 -32.35 13.94
C GLY A 29 -43.81 -30.84 13.92
N VAL A 30 -43.98 -30.22 12.74
CA VAL A 30 -44.10 -28.75 12.60
C VAL A 30 -45.54 -28.30 12.36
N ARG A 31 -46.05 -27.50 13.30
CA ARG A 31 -47.14 -26.50 13.20
C ARG A 31 -48.63 -26.91 13.18
N GLN A 32 -49.36 -26.07 13.94
CA GLN A 32 -50.64 -25.41 13.65
C GLN A 32 -51.99 -26.10 13.94
N ARG A 33 -52.91 -25.20 14.34
CA ARG A 33 -54.37 -25.33 14.45
C ARG A 33 -54.96 -25.52 13.03
N ALA A 34 -56.19 -25.98 12.79
CA ALA A 34 -57.40 -25.88 13.61
C ALA A 34 -58.54 -26.81 13.09
N PHE A 35 -59.69 -26.75 13.79
CA PHE A 35 -61.07 -27.06 13.36
C PHE A 35 -61.59 -28.52 13.31
N ALA A 36 -62.88 -28.60 13.70
CA ALA A 36 -63.94 -29.47 13.19
C ALA A 36 -64.04 -30.97 13.60
N ARG A 37 -64.86 -31.17 14.65
CA ARG A 37 -66.14 -31.92 14.63
C ARG A 37 -66.22 -33.46 14.65
N GLU A 38 -67.25 -33.86 15.43
CA GLU A 38 -68.14 -35.03 15.36
C GLU A 38 -67.61 -36.47 15.57
N ASP A 39 -68.32 -37.12 16.51
CA ASP A 39 -68.91 -38.46 16.46
C ASP A 39 -68.11 -39.78 16.57
N THR A 40 -68.06 -40.21 17.83
CA THR A 40 -68.65 -41.47 18.34
C THR A 40 -67.80 -42.74 18.52
N ARG A 41 -68.17 -43.42 19.62
CA ARG A 41 -68.34 -44.88 19.76
C ARG A 41 -67.12 -45.80 19.86
N THR A 42 -67.04 -46.45 21.03
CA THR A 42 -66.87 -47.92 21.26
C THR A 42 -65.66 -48.65 20.60
N GLU A 43 -64.97 -49.57 21.28
CA GLU A 43 -65.33 -50.29 22.51
C GLU A 43 -64.11 -50.88 23.25
N SER A 44 -64.41 -51.78 24.20
CA SER A 44 -63.53 -52.75 24.88
C SER A 44 -62.37 -53.33 24.04
N ARG A 45 -61.33 -53.96 24.62
CA ARG A 45 -61.43 -55.03 25.63
C ARG A 45 -60.04 -55.53 26.10
N THR A 46 -59.87 -55.80 27.41
CA THR A 46 -58.90 -56.79 28.01
C THR A 46 -57.39 -56.64 27.69
N ARG A 47 -56.43 -57.09 28.53
CA ARG A 47 -56.43 -58.23 29.46
C ARG A 47 -55.35 -58.07 30.55
N THR A 48 -55.60 -58.67 31.71
CA THR A 48 -54.65 -59.02 32.81
C THR A 48 -53.64 -60.11 32.34
N PRO A 49 -52.51 -60.45 33.05
CA PRO A 49 -52.42 -60.72 34.51
C PRO A 49 -51.05 -60.32 35.18
N PRO A 50 -50.46 -61.01 36.20
CA PRO A 50 -50.80 -60.85 37.63
C PRO A 50 -49.60 -60.85 38.66
N PHE A 51 -49.95 -60.84 39.96
CA PHE A 51 -49.14 -61.18 41.17
C PHE A 51 -47.99 -60.20 41.55
N ASN A 52 -47.75 -59.88 42.83
CA ASN A 52 -47.76 -60.73 44.03
C ASN A 52 -48.49 -60.14 45.26
N ALA A 53 -48.66 -60.95 46.31
CA ALA A 53 -49.35 -60.59 47.56
C ALA A 53 -48.64 -61.13 48.83
N ARG A 54 -48.86 -60.50 50.00
CA ARG A 54 -48.69 -61.01 51.39
C ARG A 54 -49.35 -60.03 52.40
N PRO A 55 -49.75 -60.46 53.63
CA PRO A 55 -51.15 -60.22 54.01
C PRO A 55 -51.47 -59.82 55.47
N HIS A 56 -52.76 -59.51 55.69
CA HIS A 56 -53.57 -59.60 56.93
C HIS A 56 -53.18 -58.83 58.21
N ARG A 57 -54.13 -58.01 58.71
CA ARG A 57 -54.72 -58.16 60.06
C ARG A 57 -56.03 -57.36 60.22
N GLU A 58 -56.96 -57.96 60.96
CA GLU A 58 -58.30 -57.51 61.39
C GLU A 58 -58.68 -58.36 62.63
N PRO A 59 -59.83 -58.16 63.35
CA PRO A 59 -60.86 -57.11 63.28
C PRO A 59 -60.75 -56.25 64.58
N PRO A 60 -61.73 -55.97 65.49
CA PRO A 60 -63.20 -56.09 65.50
C PRO A 60 -63.89 -54.76 66.03
N PRO A 61 -65.11 -54.68 66.64
CA PRO A 61 -66.05 -53.60 66.25
C PRO A 61 -66.65 -52.73 67.38
N ARG A 62 -67.38 -51.65 67.03
CA ARG A 62 -68.48 -51.07 67.85
C ARG A 62 -69.41 -50.14 67.06
N ARG A 63 -70.73 -50.28 67.23
CA ARG A 63 -71.77 -49.37 66.70
C ARG A 63 -72.16 -48.31 67.75
N ARG A 64 -72.21 -47.02 67.40
CA ARG A 64 -73.17 -46.08 68.04
C ARG A 64 -73.59 -44.90 67.14
N ARG A 65 -74.82 -45.03 66.63
CA ARG A 65 -75.70 -44.03 65.99
C ARG A 65 -75.66 -42.63 66.64
N TRP A 66 -75.26 -41.59 65.90
CA TRP A 66 -75.37 -40.17 66.27
C TRP A 66 -75.96 -39.35 65.10
N TRP A 67 -77.01 -38.56 65.34
CA TRP A 67 -77.69 -37.69 64.36
C TRP A 67 -77.34 -36.17 64.39
N PRO A 68 -76.60 -35.57 65.35
CA PRO A 68 -76.47 -34.10 65.45
C PRO A 68 -75.59 -33.47 64.36
N ALA A 69 -74.83 -34.26 63.60
CA ALA A 69 -73.96 -33.76 62.51
C ALA A 69 -74.72 -32.99 61.43
N LEU A 70 -76.00 -33.35 61.16
CA LEU A 70 -76.84 -32.65 60.18
C LEU A 70 -77.19 -31.22 60.60
N VAL A 71 -77.35 -30.95 61.90
CA VAL A 71 -77.75 -29.62 62.40
C VAL A 71 -76.63 -28.60 62.20
N VAL A 72 -75.38 -29.00 62.45
CA VAL A 72 -74.21 -28.12 62.28
C VAL A 72 -74.02 -27.74 60.80
N VAL A 73 -74.20 -28.68 59.87
CA VAL A 73 -74.13 -28.42 58.43
C VAL A 73 -75.24 -27.46 57.99
N VAL A 74 -76.48 -27.66 58.46
CA VAL A 74 -77.61 -26.77 58.12
C VAL A 74 -77.40 -25.35 58.67
N VAL A 75 -76.89 -25.19 59.89
CA VAL A 75 -76.57 -23.87 60.46
C VAL A 75 -75.44 -23.17 59.69
N LEU A 76 -74.39 -23.90 59.28
CA LEU A 76 -73.31 -23.35 58.47
C LEU A 76 -73.78 -22.94 57.06
N VAL A 77 -74.66 -23.71 56.43
CA VAL A 77 -75.22 -23.37 55.10
C VAL A 77 -76.17 -22.17 55.20
N ILE A 78 -77.08 -22.14 56.16
CA ILE A 78 -78.02 -21.02 56.33
C ILE A 78 -77.28 -19.73 56.74
N GLY A 79 -76.34 -19.82 57.67
CA GLY A 79 -75.48 -18.69 58.07
C GLY A 79 -74.63 -18.17 56.92
N GLY A 80 -74.05 -19.08 56.12
CA GLY A 80 -73.30 -18.73 54.91
C GLY A 80 -74.16 -18.04 53.85
N SER A 81 -75.35 -18.55 53.55
CA SER A 81 -76.28 -17.92 52.60
C SER A 81 -76.80 -16.56 53.07
N TRP A 82 -77.06 -16.37 54.37
CA TRP A 82 -77.47 -15.08 54.91
C TRP A 82 -76.34 -14.04 54.83
N ALA A 83 -75.11 -14.43 55.21
CA ALA A 83 -73.92 -13.57 55.11
C ALA A 83 -73.57 -13.19 53.66
N TRP A 84 -73.88 -14.04 52.67
CA TRP A 84 -73.69 -13.74 51.25
C TRP A 84 -74.69 -12.69 50.73
N ASN A 85 -75.92 -12.69 51.24
CA ASN A 85 -77.03 -11.90 50.70
C ASN A 85 -77.13 -10.45 51.25
N HIS A 86 -76.35 -10.09 52.27
CA HIS A 86 -76.41 -8.77 52.94
C HIS A 86 -75.06 -8.04 53.07
N GLN A 87 -74.10 -8.36 52.19
CA GLN A 87 -72.77 -7.73 52.21
C GLN A 87 -72.80 -6.20 52.03
N SER A 88 -73.76 -5.66 51.28
CA SER A 88 -73.86 -4.22 50.97
C SER A 88 -74.40 -3.34 52.10
N MET A 89 -75.09 -3.92 53.09
CA MET A 89 -75.77 -3.15 54.16
C MET A 89 -74.98 -3.12 55.47
N LEU A 90 -73.97 -3.98 55.63
CA LEU A 90 -73.05 -4.00 56.78
C LEU A 90 -71.75 -3.22 56.50
N SER A 91 -71.36 -3.06 55.23
CA SER A 91 -70.16 -2.34 54.80
C SER A 91 -70.25 -0.81 54.91
N SER A 92 -71.41 -0.26 55.29
CA SER A 92 -71.68 1.17 55.43
C SER A 92 -71.48 1.71 56.86
N LEU A 93 -71.25 0.83 57.84
CA LEU A 93 -71.13 1.19 59.26
C LEU A 93 -69.67 1.18 59.79
N LEU A 94 -68.69 0.80 58.96
CA LEU A 94 -67.26 0.74 59.32
C LEU A 94 -66.36 1.26 58.19
N PRO A 95 -65.91 2.54 58.23
CA PRO A 95 -65.10 3.15 57.17
C PRO A 95 -63.81 2.38 56.82
N GLN A 96 -63.19 1.72 57.80
CA GLN A 96 -61.90 1.03 57.63
C GLN A 96 -61.97 -0.23 56.74
N THR A 97 -63.16 -0.81 56.52
CA THR A 97 -63.29 -2.04 55.70
C THR A 97 -63.11 -1.77 54.21
N GLN A 98 -63.63 -0.64 53.71
CA GLN A 98 -63.51 -0.28 52.29
C GLN A 98 -62.06 0.08 51.93
N LEU A 99 -61.39 0.86 52.79
CA LEU A 99 -60.00 1.28 52.64
C LEU A 99 -59.05 0.07 52.53
N ASN A 100 -59.16 -0.89 53.45
CA ASN A 100 -58.36 -2.13 53.41
C ASN A 100 -58.65 -2.96 52.15
N SER A 101 -59.89 -2.96 51.63
CA SER A 101 -60.23 -3.65 50.38
C SER A 101 -59.61 -2.99 49.13
N LEU A 102 -59.49 -1.65 49.13
CA LEU A 102 -58.81 -0.88 48.08
C LEU A 102 -57.31 -1.14 48.10
N LEU A 103 -56.66 -1.06 49.27
CA LEU A 103 -55.24 -1.37 49.43
C LEU A 103 -54.92 -2.81 48.97
N THR A 104 -55.72 -3.80 49.38
CA THR A 104 -55.56 -5.20 48.95
C THR A 104 -55.71 -5.38 47.42
N ARG A 105 -56.57 -4.59 46.77
CA ARG A 105 -56.68 -4.57 45.30
C ARG A 105 -55.49 -3.88 44.65
N ALA A 106 -55.00 -2.78 45.22
CA ALA A 106 -53.84 -2.03 44.73
C ALA A 106 -52.55 -2.87 44.80
N ASP A 107 -52.30 -3.54 45.93
CA ASP A 107 -51.18 -4.48 46.10
C ASP A 107 -51.23 -5.60 45.06
N LYS A 108 -52.43 -6.13 44.78
CA LYS A 108 -52.65 -7.17 43.76
C LYS A 108 -52.45 -6.64 42.34
N ALA A 109 -52.85 -5.40 42.05
CA ALA A 109 -52.62 -4.75 40.76
C ALA A 109 -51.11 -4.47 40.55
N TYR A 110 -50.42 -4.01 41.59
CA TYR A 110 -48.97 -3.78 41.59
C TYR A 110 -48.19 -5.08 41.35
N ALA A 111 -48.51 -6.14 42.09
CA ALA A 111 -47.92 -7.47 41.90
C ALA A 111 -48.21 -8.09 40.51
N ALA A 112 -49.30 -7.68 39.87
CA ALA A 112 -49.65 -8.06 38.49
C ALA A 112 -49.03 -7.15 37.41
N GLY A 113 -48.18 -6.18 37.78
CA GLY A 113 -47.55 -5.23 36.87
C GLY A 113 -48.50 -4.18 36.27
N LYS A 114 -49.74 -4.08 36.77
CA LYS A 114 -50.73 -3.08 36.35
C LYS A 114 -50.48 -1.75 37.07
N LEU A 115 -49.36 -1.10 36.77
CA LEU A 115 -48.89 0.08 37.49
C LEU A 115 -49.81 1.30 37.32
N SER A 116 -50.22 1.58 36.07
CA SER A 116 -50.86 2.84 35.65
C SER A 116 -51.88 2.61 34.51
N GLY A 117 -52.67 3.64 34.19
CA GLY A 117 -53.39 3.74 32.91
C GLY A 117 -54.71 2.97 32.78
N SER A 118 -55.32 2.54 33.89
CA SER A 118 -56.68 1.95 33.88
C SER A 118 -57.30 2.02 35.27
N PRO A 119 -58.63 2.18 35.46
CA PRO A 119 -59.24 2.35 36.79
C PRO A 119 -59.00 1.22 37.83
N ASP A 120 -58.50 0.06 37.40
CA ASP A 120 -58.06 -1.06 38.24
C ASP A 120 -56.51 -1.13 38.38
N SER A 121 -55.79 -0.04 38.11
CA SER A 121 -54.33 0.03 38.26
C SER A 121 -53.92 0.24 39.71
N ALA A 122 -52.67 -0.12 40.02
CA ALA A 122 -52.08 0.11 41.33
C ALA A 122 -52.12 1.60 41.71
N ARG A 123 -51.76 2.50 40.78
CA ARG A 123 -51.90 3.94 40.95
C ARG A 123 -53.31 4.33 41.34
N ASP A 124 -54.29 4.04 40.49
CA ASP A 124 -55.67 4.54 40.64
C ASP A 124 -56.30 4.03 41.95
N LEU A 125 -55.98 2.80 42.34
CA LEU A 125 -56.46 2.18 43.59
C LEU A 125 -55.77 2.73 44.84
N TYR A 126 -54.46 3.03 44.81
CA TYR A 126 -53.79 3.73 45.94
C TYR A 126 -54.16 5.23 46.00
N GLU A 127 -54.40 5.91 44.87
CA GLU A 127 -54.89 7.29 44.87
C GLU A 127 -56.32 7.37 45.43
N ALA A 128 -57.19 6.41 45.08
CA ALA A 128 -58.52 6.28 45.68
C ALA A 128 -58.45 5.98 47.19
N ALA A 129 -57.49 5.17 47.64
CA ALA A 129 -57.25 4.95 49.08
C ALA A 129 -56.81 6.25 49.79
N ARG A 130 -55.87 7.01 49.20
CA ARG A 130 -55.44 8.33 49.71
C ARG A 130 -56.55 9.39 49.71
N ALA A 131 -57.53 9.28 48.81
CA ALA A 131 -58.69 10.16 48.77
C ALA A 131 -59.71 9.87 49.91
N LEU A 132 -59.69 8.66 50.48
CA LEU A 132 -60.47 8.30 51.68
C LEU A 132 -59.72 8.63 52.97
N ASP A 133 -58.40 8.48 52.97
CA ASP A 133 -57.51 8.69 54.13
C ASP A 133 -56.17 9.32 53.67
N PRO A 134 -56.01 10.65 53.73
CA PRO A 134 -54.81 11.35 53.26
C PRO A 134 -53.53 11.00 54.03
N ASP A 135 -53.66 10.64 55.31
CA ASP A 135 -52.53 10.34 56.21
C ASP A 135 -52.13 8.85 56.16
N ASN A 136 -52.70 8.08 55.23
CA ASN A 136 -52.49 6.64 55.15
C ASN A 136 -51.08 6.27 54.66
N ASN A 137 -50.20 5.92 55.60
CA ASN A 137 -48.84 5.47 55.32
C ASN A 137 -48.75 4.29 54.32
N GLN A 138 -49.75 3.39 54.24
CA GLN A 138 -49.73 2.31 53.25
C GLN A 138 -50.07 2.81 51.84
N ALA A 139 -51.05 3.69 51.69
CA ALA A 139 -51.37 4.31 50.40
C ALA A 139 -50.21 5.17 49.88
N LEU A 140 -49.57 5.96 50.75
CA LEU A 140 -48.39 6.77 50.42
C LEU A 140 -47.20 5.90 49.99
N THR A 141 -46.91 4.83 50.75
CA THR A 141 -45.86 3.85 50.40
C THR A 141 -46.18 3.12 49.10
N GLY A 142 -47.45 2.78 48.87
CA GLY A 142 -47.95 2.16 47.64
C GLY A 142 -47.71 3.05 46.41
N LEU A 143 -48.10 4.32 46.46
CA LEU A 143 -47.85 5.30 45.39
C LEU A 143 -46.34 5.47 45.12
N GLN A 144 -45.52 5.50 46.18
CA GLN A 144 -44.06 5.57 46.03
C GLN A 144 -43.49 4.32 45.35
N ASN A 145 -44.00 3.12 45.69
CA ASN A 145 -43.63 1.86 45.04
C ASN A 145 -44.04 1.82 43.56
N VAL A 146 -45.25 2.29 43.22
CA VAL A 146 -45.70 2.41 41.82
C VAL A 146 -44.81 3.39 41.04
N GLY A 147 -44.51 4.55 41.61
CA GLY A 147 -43.61 5.54 41.01
C GLY A 147 -42.20 4.98 40.77
N ASN A 148 -41.65 4.23 41.73
CA ASN A 148 -40.37 3.55 41.58
C ASN A 148 -40.40 2.47 40.49
N ALA A 149 -41.50 1.73 40.35
CA ALA A 149 -41.68 0.70 39.32
C ALA A 149 -41.84 1.30 37.92
N GLU A 150 -42.58 2.41 37.77
CA GLU A 150 -42.65 3.17 36.51
C GLU A 150 -41.28 3.78 36.16
N LEU A 151 -40.51 4.24 37.14
CA LEU A 151 -39.14 4.72 36.91
C LEU A 151 -38.20 3.59 36.47
N ALA A 152 -38.38 2.37 36.98
CA ALA A 152 -37.69 1.18 36.49
C ALA A 152 -38.11 0.81 35.05
N LYS A 153 -39.40 0.94 34.71
CA LYS A 153 -39.95 0.75 33.36
C LYS A 153 -39.39 1.80 32.38
N ALA A 154 -39.27 3.06 32.79
CA ALA A 154 -38.58 4.11 32.01
C ALA A 154 -37.09 3.78 31.79
N LYS A 155 -36.37 3.35 32.84
CA LYS A 155 -34.98 2.87 32.74
C LYS A 155 -34.84 1.65 31.81
N ALA A 156 -35.85 0.78 31.72
CA ALA A 156 -35.88 -0.37 30.82
C ALA A 156 -36.21 -0.01 29.36
N ALA A 157 -37.13 0.93 29.14
CA ALA A 157 -37.44 1.46 27.80
C ALA A 157 -36.25 2.22 27.19
N LEU A 158 -35.52 3.00 28.00
CA LEU A 158 -34.27 3.66 27.58
C LEU A 158 -33.22 2.67 27.04
N LYS A 159 -33.04 1.51 27.71
CA LYS A 159 -32.12 0.47 27.25
C LYS A 159 -32.54 -0.20 25.94
N GLN A 160 -33.83 -0.12 25.60
CA GLN A 160 -34.40 -0.61 24.34
C GLN A 160 -34.47 0.47 23.26
N HIS A 161 -34.00 1.69 23.55
CA HIS A 161 -34.10 2.88 22.70
C HIS A 161 -35.54 3.34 22.39
N ASP A 162 -36.53 2.84 23.14
CA ASP A 162 -37.91 3.32 23.07
C ASP A 162 -38.06 4.62 23.87
N TYR A 163 -37.65 5.73 23.26
CA TYR A 163 -37.76 7.07 23.82
C TYR A 163 -39.21 7.56 23.97
N THR A 164 -40.19 6.83 23.44
CA THR A 164 -41.62 7.13 23.56
C THR A 164 -42.19 6.53 24.84
N ALA A 165 -42.04 5.22 25.07
CA ALA A 165 -42.40 4.58 26.33
C ALA A 165 -41.56 5.10 27.50
N ALA A 166 -40.27 5.41 27.28
CA ALA A 166 -39.42 6.01 28.30
C ALA A 166 -39.93 7.38 28.77
N ARG A 167 -40.46 8.22 27.88
CA ARG A 167 -41.11 9.50 28.26
C ARG A 167 -42.38 9.25 29.07
N ALA A 168 -43.26 8.37 28.59
CA ALA A 168 -44.54 8.10 29.23
C ALA A 168 -44.37 7.60 30.68
N SER A 169 -43.54 6.58 30.88
CA SER A 169 -43.25 6.04 32.22
C SER A 169 -42.46 7.00 33.12
N LEU A 170 -41.64 7.89 32.55
CA LEU A 170 -40.92 8.90 33.34
C LEU A 170 -41.87 9.99 33.87
N GLU A 171 -42.80 10.46 33.05
CA GLU A 171 -43.77 11.47 33.48
C GLU A 171 -44.76 10.89 34.50
N GLU A 172 -45.17 9.62 34.32
CA GLU A 172 -45.96 8.87 35.29
C GLU A 172 -45.23 8.78 36.65
N ALA A 173 -43.98 8.31 36.65
CA ALA A 173 -43.14 8.25 37.84
C ALA A 173 -42.93 9.62 38.49
N ARG A 174 -42.75 10.68 37.69
CA ARG A 174 -42.60 12.06 38.17
C ARG A 174 -43.87 12.57 38.85
N SER A 175 -45.04 12.24 38.33
CA SER A 175 -46.32 12.63 38.93
C SER A 175 -46.57 11.97 40.31
N LEU A 176 -46.05 10.76 40.51
CA LEU A 176 -46.19 9.99 41.75
C LEU A 176 -45.10 10.32 42.80
N LEU A 177 -43.87 10.56 42.36
CA LEU A 177 -42.72 10.82 43.24
C LEU A 177 -42.46 12.31 43.50
N GLY A 178 -43.08 13.21 42.73
CA GLY A 178 -42.88 14.68 42.79
C GLY A 178 -41.51 15.17 42.29
N GLY A 179 -40.47 14.34 42.35
CA GLY A 179 -39.11 14.68 41.92
C GLY A 179 -38.08 13.66 42.41
N GLY A 180 -36.89 14.15 42.76
CA GLY A 180 -35.80 13.35 43.32
C GLY A 180 -34.63 13.10 42.35
N ALA A 181 -33.53 12.57 42.90
CA ALA A 181 -32.28 12.36 42.17
C ALA A 181 -32.44 11.35 41.02
N ASP A 182 -33.08 10.20 41.26
CA ASP A 182 -33.32 9.18 40.24
C ASP A 182 -34.19 9.67 39.07
N VAL A 183 -35.28 10.38 39.36
CA VAL A 183 -36.16 10.96 38.32
C VAL A 183 -35.37 11.97 37.48
N THR A 184 -34.55 12.79 38.13
CA THR A 184 -33.68 13.77 37.46
C THR A 184 -32.63 13.08 36.58
N ALA A 185 -31.99 12.02 37.07
CA ALA A 185 -30.98 11.26 36.32
C ALA A 185 -31.57 10.56 35.10
N VAL A 186 -32.77 9.96 35.21
CA VAL A 186 -33.47 9.34 34.07
C VAL A 186 -33.90 10.39 33.04
N ASN A 187 -34.38 11.56 33.49
CA ASN A 187 -34.71 12.67 32.60
C ASN A 187 -33.49 13.17 31.81
N GLN A 188 -32.35 13.37 32.48
CA GLN A 188 -31.10 13.78 31.83
C GLN A 188 -30.59 12.71 30.86
N ALA A 189 -30.66 11.43 31.22
CA ALA A 189 -30.29 10.32 30.34
C ALA A 189 -31.17 10.26 29.07
N LEU A 190 -32.49 10.43 29.24
CA LEU A 190 -33.47 10.46 28.14
C LEU A 190 -33.25 11.66 27.21
N ALA A 191 -33.06 12.86 27.75
CA ALA A 191 -32.75 14.05 26.96
C ALA A 191 -31.44 13.87 26.17
N LYS A 192 -30.38 13.35 26.80
CA LYS A 192 -29.11 13.07 26.13
C LYS A 192 -29.24 12.02 25.03
N ALA A 193 -29.99 10.94 25.26
CA ALA A 193 -30.18 9.87 24.27
C ALA A 193 -30.98 10.35 23.04
N VAL A 194 -32.04 11.15 23.25
CA VAL A 194 -32.83 11.74 22.15
C VAL A 194 -32.02 12.73 21.32
N LEU A 195 -31.21 13.59 21.95
CA LEU A 195 -30.31 14.49 21.22
C LEU A 195 -29.24 13.73 20.43
N HIS A 196 -28.76 12.60 20.96
CA HIS A 196 -27.81 11.73 20.28
C HIS A 196 -28.43 11.03 19.07
N SER A 197 -29.64 10.46 19.19
CA SER A 197 -30.32 9.81 18.05
C SER A 197 -30.64 10.80 16.93
N ALA A 198 -31.15 11.99 17.27
CA ALA A 198 -31.41 13.03 16.27
C ALA A 198 -30.14 13.47 15.50
N ASN A 199 -28.98 13.49 16.18
CA ASN A 199 -27.70 13.77 15.53
C ASN A 199 -27.26 12.61 14.61
N ILE A 200 -27.49 11.35 15.01
CA ILE A 200 -27.26 10.18 14.15
C ILE A 200 -28.15 10.25 12.90
N ASP A 201 -29.43 10.60 13.02
CA ASP A 201 -30.35 10.73 11.88
C ASP A 201 -29.89 11.81 10.89
N VAL A 202 -29.41 12.95 11.40
CA VAL A 202 -28.81 14.02 10.58
C VAL A 202 -27.54 13.54 9.88
N LEU A 203 -26.62 12.86 10.58
CA LEU A 203 -25.40 12.29 9.98
C LEU A 203 -25.71 11.24 8.91
N ILE A 204 -26.71 10.38 9.13
CA ILE A 204 -27.18 9.39 8.13
C ILE A 204 -27.77 10.11 6.91
N GLY A 205 -28.54 11.18 7.12
CA GLY A 205 -29.07 12.03 6.03
C GLY A 205 -27.94 12.67 5.20
N GLN A 206 -26.94 13.25 5.87
CA GLN A 206 -25.76 13.84 5.23
C GLN A 206 -24.93 12.78 4.49
N ALA A 207 -24.73 11.58 5.07
CA ALA A 207 -23.98 10.49 4.45
C ALA A 207 -24.65 9.97 3.18
N ARG A 208 -25.99 9.78 3.21
CA ARG A 208 -26.79 9.43 2.04
C ARG A 208 -26.74 10.51 0.96
N ALA A 209 -26.82 11.78 1.35
CA ALA A 209 -26.69 12.90 0.42
C ALA A 209 -25.29 13.00 -0.19
N ALA A 210 -24.22 12.74 0.58
CA ALA A 210 -22.86 12.69 0.05
C ALA A 210 -22.71 11.55 -0.97
N LEU A 211 -23.18 10.35 -0.64
CA LEU A 211 -23.16 9.17 -1.52
C LEU A 211 -23.91 9.41 -2.84
N ALA A 212 -25.13 9.96 -2.76
CA ALA A 212 -25.95 10.29 -3.93
C ALA A 212 -25.33 11.36 -4.84
N ASN A 213 -24.46 12.23 -4.30
CA ASN A 213 -23.71 13.24 -5.05
C ASN A 213 -22.28 12.77 -5.42
N GLY A 214 -21.98 11.47 -5.31
CA GLY A 214 -20.65 10.90 -5.63
C GLY A 214 -19.51 11.33 -4.68
N ARG A 215 -19.81 12.03 -3.58
CA ARG A 215 -18.81 12.44 -2.58
C ARG A 215 -18.53 11.29 -1.62
N ILE A 216 -17.68 10.36 -2.05
CA ILE A 216 -17.32 9.16 -1.27
C ILE A 216 -16.29 9.49 -0.19
N ASP A 217 -15.20 10.14 -0.59
CA ASP A 217 -14.01 10.39 0.24
C ASP A 217 -14.02 11.78 0.90
N GLY A 218 -13.09 12.01 1.85
CA GLY A 218 -12.92 13.28 2.57
C GLY A 218 -13.70 13.36 3.88
N SER A 219 -13.47 14.44 4.65
CA SER A 219 -14.07 14.68 5.99
C SER A 219 -15.60 14.57 6.02
N ASP A 220 -16.23 14.99 4.93
CA ASP A 220 -17.68 15.12 4.76
C ASP A 220 -18.17 14.30 3.54
N GLY A 221 -17.38 13.30 3.16
CA GLY A 221 -17.76 12.24 2.24
C GLY A 221 -18.55 11.14 2.93
N ALA A 222 -19.25 10.33 2.13
CA ALA A 222 -20.12 9.25 2.60
C ALA A 222 -19.40 8.27 3.54
N ALA A 223 -18.16 7.89 3.21
CA ALA A 223 -17.38 6.95 4.00
C ALA A 223 -17.10 7.49 5.42
N ALA A 224 -16.69 8.76 5.51
CA ALA A 224 -16.42 9.42 6.80
C ALA A 224 -17.71 9.66 7.60
N LEU A 225 -18.82 10.00 6.95
CA LEU A 225 -20.10 10.27 7.63
C LEU A 225 -20.75 8.97 8.15
N PHE A 226 -20.77 7.88 7.37
CA PHE A 226 -21.18 6.56 7.89
C PHE A 226 -20.20 6.03 8.95
N GLY A 227 -18.89 6.27 8.79
CA GLY A 227 -17.88 5.95 9.81
C GLY A 227 -18.10 6.66 11.15
N LYS A 228 -18.44 7.96 11.14
CA LYS A 228 -18.82 8.73 12.34
C LYS A 228 -20.04 8.11 13.06
N VAL A 229 -21.02 7.61 12.31
CA VAL A 229 -22.18 6.91 12.89
C VAL A 229 -21.77 5.56 13.48
N LEU A 230 -20.99 4.75 12.76
CA LEU A 230 -20.52 3.44 13.22
C LEU A 230 -19.56 3.52 14.43
N ALA A 231 -18.88 4.65 14.63
CA ALA A 231 -18.08 4.90 15.83
C ALA A 231 -18.93 5.19 17.09
N GLY A 232 -20.17 5.67 16.93
CA GLY A 232 -21.14 5.84 18.02
C GLY A 232 -22.03 4.61 18.23
N ASP A 233 -22.48 3.99 17.14
CA ASP A 233 -23.30 2.78 17.10
C ASP A 233 -22.73 1.78 16.07
N PRO A 234 -21.81 0.87 16.48
CA PRO A 234 -21.28 -0.19 15.61
C PRO A 234 -22.37 -1.15 15.10
N HIS A 235 -23.50 -1.21 15.79
CA HIS A 235 -24.62 -2.08 15.44
C HIS A 235 -25.65 -1.40 14.52
N ASN A 236 -25.42 -0.15 14.11
CA ASN A 236 -26.27 0.58 13.16
C ASN A 236 -26.41 -0.12 11.80
N ALA A 237 -27.59 -0.68 11.51
CA ALA A 237 -27.84 -1.39 10.26
C ALA A 237 -27.82 -0.47 9.04
N VAL A 238 -28.30 0.77 9.18
CA VAL A 238 -28.35 1.76 8.09
C VAL A 238 -26.94 2.22 7.71
N ALA A 239 -26.10 2.53 8.69
CA ALA A 239 -24.72 2.94 8.41
C ALA A 239 -23.89 1.79 7.83
N ARG A 240 -24.03 0.55 8.32
CA ARG A 240 -23.37 -0.62 7.66
C ARG A 240 -23.81 -0.80 6.21
N HIS A 241 -25.11 -0.64 5.92
CA HIS A 241 -25.61 -0.73 4.54
C HIS A 241 -25.04 0.38 3.66
N GLY A 242 -25.08 1.64 4.11
CA GLY A 242 -24.50 2.77 3.38
C GLY A 242 -22.98 2.62 3.16
N MET A 243 -22.29 2.02 4.12
CA MET A 243 -20.86 1.72 4.05
C MET A 243 -20.53 0.57 3.08
N ASN A 244 -21.42 -0.41 2.92
CA ASN A 244 -21.33 -1.39 1.83
C ASN A 244 -21.54 -0.72 0.46
N GLN A 245 -22.53 0.18 0.32
CA GLN A 245 -22.78 0.90 -0.93
C GLN A 245 -21.61 1.82 -1.33
N VAL A 246 -20.88 2.38 -0.36
CA VAL A 246 -19.58 3.05 -0.58
C VAL A 246 -18.57 2.07 -1.20
N GLY A 247 -18.48 0.84 -0.69
CA GLY A 247 -17.65 -0.23 -1.25
C GLY A 247 -18.05 -0.61 -2.67
N ASP A 248 -19.35 -0.70 -2.96
CA ASP A 248 -19.87 -1.01 -4.30
C ASP A 248 -19.54 0.12 -5.31
N VAL A 249 -19.61 1.39 -4.91
CA VAL A 249 -19.20 2.52 -5.77
C VAL A 249 -17.70 2.49 -6.05
N LEU A 250 -16.86 2.26 -5.02
CA LEU A 250 -15.40 2.15 -5.21
C LEU A 250 -15.04 0.92 -6.06
N ALA A 251 -15.75 -0.20 -5.92
CA ALA A 251 -15.60 -1.36 -6.79
C ALA A 251 -15.92 -1.04 -8.26
N ASN A 252 -17.01 -0.31 -8.51
CA ASN A 252 -17.37 0.14 -9.86
C ASN A 252 -16.36 1.13 -10.44
N HIS A 253 -15.78 2.03 -9.63
CA HIS A 253 -14.68 2.90 -10.05
C HIS A 253 -13.45 2.07 -10.47
N ILE A 254 -13.04 1.06 -9.69
CA ILE A 254 -11.93 0.17 -10.05
C ILE A 254 -12.19 -0.52 -11.41
N GLN A 255 -13.39 -1.05 -11.64
CA GLN A 255 -13.72 -1.68 -12.93
C GLN A 255 -13.72 -0.68 -14.10
N ALA A 256 -14.23 0.53 -13.90
CA ALA A 256 -14.21 1.59 -14.91
C ALA A 256 -12.78 2.06 -15.23
N GLN A 257 -11.91 2.17 -14.22
CA GLN A 257 -10.49 2.53 -14.37
C GLN A 257 -9.70 1.43 -15.07
N LEU A 258 -9.93 0.16 -14.75
CA LEU A 258 -9.36 -0.96 -15.53
C LEU A 258 -9.87 -0.95 -16.98
N GLY A 259 -11.15 -0.65 -17.21
CA GLY A 259 -11.75 -0.54 -18.54
C GLY A 259 -11.24 0.62 -19.39
N SER A 260 -10.72 1.69 -18.78
CA SER A 260 -10.06 2.81 -19.47
C SER A 260 -8.53 2.68 -19.55
N GLY A 261 -7.95 1.64 -18.96
CA GLY A 261 -6.50 1.44 -18.87
C GLY A 261 -5.80 2.17 -17.72
N ASP A 262 -6.52 2.91 -16.87
CA ASP A 262 -6.03 3.57 -15.66
C ASP A 262 -5.73 2.56 -14.52
N ARG A 263 -4.73 1.70 -14.74
CA ARG A 263 -4.28 0.74 -13.72
C ARG A 263 -3.77 1.44 -12.45
N ALA A 264 -3.10 2.58 -12.58
CA ALA A 264 -2.56 3.33 -11.46
C ALA A 264 -3.66 3.90 -10.55
N GLY A 265 -4.71 4.47 -11.14
CA GLY A 265 -5.89 4.88 -10.40
C GLY A 265 -6.70 3.70 -9.86
N ALA A 266 -6.81 2.58 -10.58
CA ALA A 266 -7.46 1.37 -10.07
C ALA A 266 -6.78 0.82 -8.80
N HIS A 267 -5.44 0.79 -8.76
CA HIS A 267 -4.66 0.48 -7.54
C HIS A 267 -4.97 1.46 -6.41
N LYS A 268 -4.91 2.77 -6.67
CA LYS A 268 -5.20 3.80 -5.66
C LYS A 268 -6.62 3.69 -5.09
N THR A 269 -7.62 3.43 -5.93
CA THR A 269 -9.02 3.21 -5.49
C THR A 269 -9.16 1.92 -4.69
N LEU A 270 -8.41 0.87 -5.04
CA LEU A 270 -8.36 -0.40 -4.30
C LEU A 270 -7.69 -0.26 -2.92
N ASP A 271 -6.63 0.54 -2.80
CA ASP A 271 -5.96 0.82 -1.52
C ASP A 271 -6.83 1.71 -0.62
N ASN A 272 -7.51 2.72 -1.18
CA ASN A 272 -8.54 3.50 -0.47
C ASN A 272 -9.65 2.56 0.04
N LEU A 273 -10.19 1.70 -0.82
CA LEU A 273 -11.22 0.72 -0.48
C LEU A 273 -10.76 -0.24 0.62
N ALA A 274 -9.53 -0.73 0.56
CA ALA A 274 -8.98 -1.64 1.58
C ALA A 274 -8.69 -0.95 2.91
N SER A 275 -8.35 0.34 2.89
CA SER A 275 -8.13 1.15 4.10
C SER A 275 -9.44 1.53 4.78
N LEU A 276 -10.47 1.86 4.00
CA LEU A 276 -11.81 2.21 4.49
C LEU A 276 -12.60 0.97 4.92
N LEU A 277 -12.54 -0.12 4.15
CA LEU A 277 -13.37 -1.31 4.31
C LEU A 277 -12.54 -2.63 4.30
N PRO A 278 -11.71 -2.91 5.30
CA PRO A 278 -10.92 -4.15 5.37
C PRO A 278 -11.74 -5.45 5.25
N GLY A 279 -13.02 -5.41 5.64
CA GLY A 279 -13.96 -6.53 5.59
C GLY A 279 -14.89 -6.55 4.36
N TYR A 280 -14.65 -5.75 3.32
CA TYR A 280 -15.52 -5.71 2.14
C TYR A 280 -15.47 -7.02 1.35
N ALA A 281 -16.63 -7.64 1.11
CA ALA A 281 -16.71 -9.02 0.61
C ALA A 281 -16.07 -9.26 -0.77
N GLN A 282 -16.11 -8.26 -1.67
CA GLN A 282 -15.54 -8.40 -3.02
C GLN A 282 -14.03 -8.10 -3.07
N LEU A 283 -13.42 -7.61 -1.98
CA LEU A 283 -12.06 -7.10 -1.96
C LEU A 283 -10.98 -8.12 -2.42
N PRO A 284 -11.05 -9.43 -2.07
CA PRO A 284 -10.12 -10.42 -2.62
C PRO A 284 -10.26 -10.61 -4.14
N ASN A 285 -11.48 -10.52 -4.67
CA ASN A 285 -11.74 -10.61 -6.11
C ASN A 285 -11.23 -9.35 -6.84
N LEU A 286 -11.44 -8.16 -6.26
CA LEU A 286 -10.92 -6.90 -6.83
C LEU A 286 -9.38 -6.89 -6.90
N ARG A 287 -8.71 -7.34 -5.83
CA ARG A 287 -7.25 -7.59 -5.83
C ARG A 287 -6.84 -8.54 -6.96
N ALA A 288 -7.57 -9.65 -7.14
CA ALA A 288 -7.30 -10.61 -8.21
C ALA A 288 -7.51 -10.01 -9.62
N THR A 289 -8.54 -9.16 -9.83
CA THR A 289 -8.78 -8.51 -11.13
C THR A 289 -7.72 -7.46 -11.46
N VAL A 290 -7.30 -6.63 -10.50
CA VAL A 290 -6.22 -5.64 -10.73
C VAL A 290 -4.90 -6.36 -11.02
N ALA A 291 -4.53 -7.37 -10.21
CA ALA A 291 -3.34 -8.18 -10.45
C ALA A 291 -3.42 -9.08 -11.71
N ALA A 292 -4.61 -9.28 -12.30
CA ALA A 292 -4.76 -9.89 -13.62
C ALA A 292 -4.53 -8.88 -14.74
N ALA A 293 -5.04 -7.65 -14.61
CA ALA A 293 -4.81 -6.56 -15.55
C ALA A 293 -3.33 -6.15 -15.61
N ASP A 294 -2.62 -6.13 -14.48
CA ASP A 294 -1.18 -5.89 -14.43
C ASP A 294 -0.40 -6.97 -15.20
N ARG A 295 -0.66 -8.25 -14.91
CA ARG A 295 -0.02 -9.38 -15.62
C ARG A 295 -0.33 -9.39 -17.12
N ALA A 296 -1.51 -8.94 -17.53
CA ALA A 296 -1.85 -8.78 -18.95
C ALA A 296 -1.03 -7.66 -19.60
N ALA A 297 -0.89 -6.51 -18.93
CA ALA A 297 -0.07 -5.39 -19.42
C ALA A 297 1.43 -5.74 -19.43
N ASP A 298 1.93 -6.44 -18.42
CA ASP A 298 3.30 -6.99 -18.39
C ASP A 298 3.55 -7.94 -19.56
N ALA A 299 2.63 -8.88 -19.80
CA ALA A 299 2.75 -9.83 -20.91
C ALA A 299 2.70 -9.14 -22.29
N GLN A 300 1.85 -8.12 -22.46
CA GLN A 300 1.76 -7.34 -23.69
C GLN A 300 3.05 -6.51 -23.92
N ARG A 301 3.59 -5.87 -22.88
CA ARG A 301 4.90 -5.19 -22.95
C ARG A 301 6.02 -6.17 -23.31
N ASP A 302 6.05 -7.33 -22.67
CA ASP A 302 7.09 -8.33 -22.90
C ASP A 302 6.96 -8.98 -24.30
N GLN A 303 5.74 -9.05 -24.85
CA GLN A 303 5.51 -9.39 -26.26
C GLN A 303 6.07 -8.31 -27.21
N TYR A 304 5.82 -7.02 -26.96
CA TYR A 304 6.41 -5.92 -27.74
C TYR A 304 7.95 -5.94 -27.70
N LEU A 305 8.54 -6.20 -26.52
CA LEU A 305 9.99 -6.37 -26.37
C LEU A 305 10.53 -7.56 -27.19
N ALA A 306 9.85 -8.71 -27.13
CA ALA A 306 10.25 -9.90 -27.88
C ALA A 306 10.12 -9.72 -29.40
N GLN A 307 9.05 -9.05 -29.85
CA GLN A 307 8.80 -8.75 -31.25
C GLN A 307 9.81 -7.73 -31.79
N GLY A 308 10.08 -6.64 -31.06
CA GLY A 308 11.13 -5.67 -31.43
C GLY A 308 12.51 -6.32 -31.55
N GLN A 309 12.86 -7.24 -30.65
CA GLN A 309 14.10 -8.01 -30.75
C GLN A 309 14.10 -9.03 -31.91
N ALA A 310 12.93 -9.49 -32.37
CA ALA A 310 12.81 -10.31 -33.57
C ALA A 310 12.97 -9.48 -34.85
N ASP A 311 12.30 -8.33 -34.93
CA ASP A 311 12.37 -7.43 -36.08
C ASP A 311 13.78 -6.81 -36.25
N LEU A 312 14.49 -6.49 -35.16
CA LEU A 312 15.93 -6.15 -35.22
C LEU A 312 16.77 -7.25 -35.88
N ARG A 313 16.61 -8.50 -35.43
CA ARG A 313 17.34 -9.67 -35.98
C ARG A 313 16.95 -9.98 -37.43
N ALA A 314 15.75 -9.59 -37.85
CA ALA A 314 15.28 -9.67 -39.23
C ALA A 314 15.69 -8.47 -40.10
N GLY A 315 16.41 -7.48 -39.56
CA GLY A 315 16.84 -6.27 -40.28
C GLY A 315 15.74 -5.23 -40.48
N LYS A 316 14.55 -5.42 -39.91
CA LYS A 316 13.42 -4.48 -39.94
C LYS A 316 13.60 -3.39 -38.86
N VAL A 317 14.63 -2.56 -39.04
CA VAL A 317 15.07 -1.58 -38.02
C VAL A 317 14.04 -0.45 -37.85
N THR A 318 13.64 0.18 -38.95
CA THR A 318 12.60 1.24 -39.00
C THR A 318 11.67 1.02 -40.20
N GLY A 319 10.52 1.69 -40.24
CA GLY A 319 9.59 1.61 -41.37
C GLY A 319 8.28 2.38 -41.15
N THR A 320 7.42 2.40 -42.17
CA THR A 320 6.06 2.96 -42.10
C THR A 320 5.08 1.90 -41.65
N GLY A 321 4.64 1.95 -40.39
CA GLY A 321 3.74 0.96 -39.76
C GLY A 321 4.36 0.35 -38.50
N ASP A 322 3.74 -0.70 -37.98
CA ASP A 322 4.12 -1.29 -36.69
C ASP A 322 5.06 -2.51 -36.80
N ASP A 323 5.25 -3.06 -38.01
CA ASP A 323 6.05 -4.27 -38.30
C ASP A 323 7.58 -4.02 -38.32
N ASN A 324 8.10 -3.19 -37.40
CA ASN A 324 9.52 -2.85 -37.27
C ASN A 324 9.92 -2.62 -35.81
N ALA A 325 11.22 -2.78 -35.53
CA ALA A 325 11.77 -2.71 -34.18
C ALA A 325 11.53 -1.37 -33.48
N GLU A 326 11.65 -0.24 -34.18
CA GLU A 326 11.41 1.10 -33.63
C GLU A 326 9.97 1.24 -33.09
N ALA A 327 8.97 0.81 -33.86
CA ALA A 327 7.57 0.85 -33.45
C ALA A 327 7.29 -0.07 -32.25
N GLN A 328 7.82 -1.31 -32.28
CA GLN A 328 7.62 -2.28 -31.20
C GLN A 328 8.25 -1.83 -29.87
N PHE A 329 9.48 -1.31 -29.88
CA PHE A 329 10.09 -0.77 -28.66
C PHE A 329 9.43 0.53 -28.18
N LYS A 330 8.90 1.36 -29.08
CA LYS A 330 8.05 2.51 -28.70
C LYS A 330 6.72 2.07 -28.06
N ALA A 331 6.09 1.00 -28.55
CA ALA A 331 4.88 0.44 -27.94
C ALA A 331 5.16 -0.11 -26.52
N ALA A 332 6.31 -0.77 -26.32
CA ALA A 332 6.77 -1.17 -24.98
C ALA A 332 6.99 0.04 -24.05
N LEU A 333 7.53 1.17 -24.54
CA LEU A 333 7.69 2.41 -23.76
C LEU A 333 6.38 3.16 -23.52
N ALA A 334 5.39 3.04 -24.41
CA ALA A 334 4.05 3.58 -24.17
C ALA A 334 3.33 2.84 -23.03
N ALA A 335 3.58 1.53 -22.87
CA ALA A 335 3.08 0.72 -21.76
C ALA A 335 3.88 0.90 -20.45
N ASP A 336 5.18 1.18 -20.55
CA ASP A 336 6.12 1.37 -19.43
C ASP A 336 7.26 2.34 -19.81
N PRO A 337 7.11 3.66 -19.58
CA PRO A 337 8.12 4.66 -19.97
C PRO A 337 9.48 4.50 -19.29
N GLY A 338 9.52 3.80 -18.15
CA GLY A 338 10.75 3.51 -17.41
C GLY A 338 11.50 2.28 -17.90
N ASN A 339 10.99 1.57 -18.93
CA ASN A 339 11.49 0.24 -19.25
C ASN A 339 12.90 0.24 -19.87
N ALA A 340 13.91 -0.07 -19.05
CA ALA A 340 15.30 -0.12 -19.47
C ALA A 340 15.56 -1.08 -20.66
N LYS A 341 14.79 -2.17 -20.82
CA LYS A 341 14.94 -3.08 -21.98
C LYS A 341 14.45 -2.40 -23.27
N ALA A 342 13.34 -1.68 -23.23
CA ALA A 342 12.82 -0.97 -24.39
C ALA A 342 13.70 0.25 -24.76
N GLN A 343 14.24 0.96 -23.75
CA GLN A 343 15.23 2.02 -23.96
C GLN A 343 16.51 1.47 -24.61
N ALA A 344 17.03 0.33 -24.13
CA ALA A 344 18.17 -0.35 -24.75
C ALA A 344 17.86 -0.86 -26.17
N GLY A 345 16.63 -1.34 -26.42
CA GLY A 345 16.14 -1.71 -27.75
C GLY A 345 16.16 -0.55 -28.74
N LEU A 346 15.69 0.64 -28.35
CA LEU A 346 15.82 1.84 -29.18
C LEU A 346 17.28 2.30 -29.36
N GLY A 347 18.16 2.02 -28.38
CA GLY A 347 19.61 2.15 -28.55
C GLY A 347 20.15 1.26 -29.67
N GLN A 348 19.75 -0.02 -29.71
CA GLN A 348 20.13 -0.97 -30.77
C GLN A 348 19.53 -0.59 -32.14
N VAL A 349 18.31 -0.03 -32.17
CA VAL A 349 17.72 0.56 -33.40
C VAL A 349 18.59 1.73 -33.90
N ALA A 350 19.01 2.64 -33.01
CA ALA A 350 19.87 3.76 -33.37
C ALA A 350 21.27 3.31 -33.86
N GLU A 351 21.87 2.30 -33.21
CA GLU A 351 23.14 1.70 -33.62
C GLU A 351 23.04 1.06 -35.02
N ALA A 352 21.97 0.31 -35.28
CA ALA A 352 21.71 -0.28 -36.60
C ALA A 352 21.47 0.77 -37.69
N LEU A 353 20.78 1.88 -37.37
CA LEU A 353 20.65 3.05 -38.26
C LEU A 353 22.01 3.71 -38.56
N ILE A 354 22.89 3.83 -37.56
CA ILE A 354 24.25 4.36 -37.72
C ILE A 354 25.10 3.42 -38.58
N MET A 355 24.96 2.09 -38.43
CA MET A 355 25.60 1.10 -39.30
C MET A 355 25.15 1.25 -40.76
N GLN A 356 23.83 1.32 -40.99
CA GLN A 356 23.26 1.54 -42.32
C GLN A 356 23.71 2.89 -42.91
N ALA A 357 23.81 3.94 -42.09
CA ALA A 357 24.30 5.25 -42.51
C ALA A 357 25.78 5.21 -42.93
N ASN A 358 26.63 4.47 -42.20
CA ASN A 358 28.03 4.28 -42.59
C ASN A 358 28.14 3.53 -43.93
N ALA A 359 27.34 2.47 -44.15
CA ALA A 359 27.27 1.80 -45.45
C ALA A 359 26.75 2.72 -46.58
N ALA A 360 25.83 3.64 -46.27
CA ALA A 360 25.37 4.67 -47.20
C ALA A 360 26.44 5.76 -47.48
N ILE A 361 27.32 6.08 -46.52
CA ILE A 361 28.49 6.94 -46.75
C ILE A 361 29.46 6.25 -47.72
N ASP A 362 29.83 5.01 -47.43
CA ASP A 362 30.87 4.27 -48.16
C ASP A 362 30.42 3.87 -49.58
N SER A 363 29.11 3.66 -49.79
CA SER A 363 28.52 3.47 -51.13
C SER A 363 28.23 4.78 -51.87
N GLY A 364 28.53 5.95 -51.30
CA GLY A 364 28.42 7.25 -51.98
C GLY A 364 27.02 7.90 -51.96
N HIS A 365 26.15 7.51 -51.04
CA HIS A 365 24.75 7.97 -50.91
C HIS A 365 24.55 8.94 -49.71
N PRO A 366 25.11 10.17 -49.72
CA PRO A 366 25.14 11.05 -48.56
C PRO A 366 23.76 11.52 -48.07
N HIS A 367 22.77 11.62 -48.96
CA HIS A 367 21.41 12.00 -48.57
C HIS A 367 20.69 10.89 -47.78
N ALA A 368 20.86 9.63 -48.18
CA ALA A 368 20.35 8.49 -47.43
C ALA A 368 21.06 8.35 -46.07
N ALA A 369 22.40 8.47 -46.06
CA ALA A 369 23.18 8.50 -44.83
C ALA A 369 22.71 9.61 -43.86
N LYS A 370 22.46 10.83 -44.37
CA LYS A 370 21.94 11.93 -43.54
C LYS A 370 20.58 11.58 -42.93
N ALA A 371 19.64 11.07 -43.72
CA ALA A 371 18.31 10.71 -43.23
C ALA A 371 18.36 9.65 -42.12
N LEU A 372 19.20 8.62 -42.28
CA LEU A 372 19.41 7.56 -41.29
C LEU A 372 20.05 8.10 -39.99
N LEU A 373 21.04 9.00 -40.08
CA LEU A 373 21.65 9.63 -38.90
C LEU A 373 20.70 10.60 -38.19
N ASP A 374 19.81 11.27 -38.92
CA ASP A 374 18.82 12.15 -38.31
C ASP A 374 17.66 11.36 -37.65
N GLN A 375 17.33 10.17 -38.15
CA GLN A 375 16.47 9.19 -37.44
C GLN A 375 17.17 8.66 -36.18
N ALA A 376 18.43 8.22 -36.27
CA ALA A 376 19.21 7.74 -35.12
C ALA A 376 19.34 8.82 -34.03
N ALA A 377 19.45 10.10 -34.41
CA ALA A 377 19.49 11.23 -33.50
C ALA A 377 18.17 11.47 -32.74
N ALA A 378 17.02 11.07 -33.29
CA ALA A 378 15.74 11.15 -32.59
C ALA A 378 15.61 10.08 -31.48
N LEU A 379 16.36 8.98 -31.59
CA LEU A 379 16.34 7.86 -30.64
C LEU A 379 17.48 7.93 -29.62
N ALA A 380 18.70 8.26 -30.06
CA ALA A 380 19.91 8.29 -29.23
C ALA A 380 20.74 9.58 -29.48
N PRO A 381 20.22 10.78 -29.16
CA PRO A 381 20.87 12.07 -29.49
C PRO A 381 22.25 12.31 -28.87
N LYS A 382 22.66 11.50 -27.88
CA LYS A 382 23.92 11.63 -27.13
C LYS A 382 24.94 10.51 -27.42
N SER A 383 24.70 9.64 -28.40
CA SER A 383 25.66 8.56 -28.72
C SER A 383 26.92 9.08 -29.41
N ALA A 384 28.08 8.52 -29.04
CA ALA A 384 29.37 8.90 -29.62
C ALA A 384 29.46 8.49 -31.10
N ASP A 385 28.89 7.34 -31.45
CA ASP A 385 28.91 6.77 -32.81
C ASP A 385 28.10 7.62 -33.81
N LEU A 386 27.01 8.24 -33.34
CA LEU A 386 26.25 9.23 -34.11
C LEU A 386 27.10 10.47 -34.43
N ALA A 387 27.88 10.96 -33.45
CA ALA A 387 28.78 12.09 -33.65
C ALA A 387 29.94 11.73 -34.60
N ALA A 388 30.51 10.53 -34.45
CA ALA A 388 31.55 10.02 -35.34
C ALA A 388 31.05 9.85 -36.78
N ALA A 389 29.87 9.24 -36.99
CA ALA A 389 29.29 9.04 -38.30
C ALA A 389 28.86 10.36 -38.97
N ARG A 390 28.35 11.34 -38.20
CA ARG A 390 28.08 12.70 -38.70
C ARG A 390 29.37 13.41 -39.15
N SER A 391 30.45 13.30 -38.39
CA SER A 391 31.76 13.83 -38.79
C SER A 391 32.32 13.15 -40.05
N ARG A 392 32.16 11.82 -40.18
CA ARG A 392 32.54 11.05 -41.37
C ARG A 392 31.77 11.49 -42.62
N LEU A 393 30.45 11.71 -42.49
CA LEU A 393 29.59 12.24 -43.56
C LEU A 393 30.04 13.65 -43.99
N ALA A 394 30.36 14.52 -43.04
CA ALA A 394 30.84 15.88 -43.33
C ALA A 394 32.19 15.86 -44.07
N ALA A 395 33.16 15.08 -43.59
CA ALA A 395 34.46 14.92 -44.24
C ALA A 395 34.32 14.42 -45.69
N GLY A 396 33.49 13.38 -45.91
CA GLY A 396 33.20 12.86 -47.24
C GLY A 396 32.51 13.85 -48.18
N ALA A 397 31.77 14.83 -47.66
CA ALA A 397 31.22 15.94 -48.43
C ALA A 397 32.34 16.91 -48.86
N SER A 398 33.17 17.36 -47.92
CA SER A 398 34.29 18.26 -48.17
C SER A 398 35.29 17.71 -49.20
N THR A 399 35.65 16.43 -49.11
CA THR A 399 36.52 15.77 -50.11
C THR A 399 35.91 15.78 -51.50
N ARG A 400 34.59 15.56 -51.62
CA ARG A 400 33.89 15.56 -52.92
C ARG A 400 33.79 16.96 -53.51
N GLN A 401 33.64 17.99 -52.68
CA GLN A 401 33.59 19.39 -53.09
C GLN A 401 34.97 19.93 -53.51
N ALA A 402 36.04 19.49 -52.85
CA ALA A 402 37.42 19.74 -53.29
C ALA A 402 37.75 19.05 -54.63
N ALA A 403 37.32 17.80 -54.81
CA ALA A 403 37.50 17.08 -56.09
C ALA A 403 36.74 17.76 -57.26
N ALA A 404 35.59 18.38 -56.99
CA ALA A 404 34.78 19.09 -57.98
C ALA A 404 35.31 20.48 -58.40
N SER A 405 36.43 20.95 -57.82
CA SER A 405 36.94 22.33 -58.01
C SER A 405 38.40 22.40 -58.52
N ALA A 406 38.96 21.29 -59.01
CA ALA A 406 40.40 21.17 -59.28
C ALA A 406 40.82 21.30 -60.77
N ALA A 407 40.99 22.53 -61.27
CA ALA A 407 41.88 22.86 -62.40
C ALA A 407 42.11 24.39 -62.55
N PRO A 408 43.32 24.88 -62.89
CA PRO A 408 44.66 24.29 -62.71
C PRO A 408 45.67 25.18 -61.94
N ALA A 409 46.66 24.53 -61.31
CA ALA A 409 48.01 25.02 -60.98
C ALA A 409 48.21 26.42 -60.36
N ALA A 410 48.35 26.45 -59.04
CA ALA A 410 49.37 27.30 -58.38
C ALA A 410 50.78 26.69 -58.62
N PRO A 411 51.90 27.43 -58.49
CA PRO A 411 53.22 26.93 -58.87
C PRO A 411 53.66 25.74 -58.00
N ALA A 412 54.15 24.68 -58.65
CA ALA A 412 54.72 23.52 -57.97
C ALA A 412 56.04 23.89 -57.27
N LEU A 413 56.27 23.31 -56.09
CA LEU A 413 57.51 23.40 -55.33
C LEU A 413 58.72 23.02 -56.18
N SER A 414 59.84 23.72 -56.01
CA SER A 414 61.06 23.36 -56.74
C SER A 414 61.56 21.95 -56.36
N PRO A 415 62.29 21.25 -57.24
CA PRO A 415 62.92 19.97 -56.89
C PRO A 415 63.88 20.05 -55.69
N ALA A 416 64.44 21.24 -55.41
CA ALA A 416 65.28 21.46 -54.23
C ALA A 416 64.44 21.58 -52.95
N ASP A 417 63.30 22.25 -53.02
CA ASP A 417 62.39 22.47 -51.88
C ASP A 417 61.63 21.21 -51.51
N SER A 418 61.14 20.42 -52.48
CA SER A 418 60.53 19.12 -52.21
C SER A 418 61.53 18.13 -51.60
N ALA A 419 62.78 18.11 -52.08
CA ALA A 419 63.86 17.33 -51.47
C ALA A 419 64.26 17.83 -50.07
N LYS A 420 64.05 19.12 -49.74
CA LYS A 420 64.26 19.70 -48.41
C LYS A 420 63.11 19.36 -47.46
N LEU A 421 61.86 19.50 -47.93
CA LEU A 421 60.62 19.13 -47.25
C LEU A 421 60.64 17.65 -46.82
N ALA A 422 60.93 16.73 -47.75
CA ALA A 422 61.00 15.30 -47.47
C ALA A 422 62.05 14.97 -46.39
N ARG A 423 63.21 15.66 -46.39
CA ARG A 423 64.25 15.49 -45.35
C ARG A 423 63.81 16.04 -43.99
N LEU A 424 63.07 17.15 -43.93
CA LEU A 424 62.52 17.68 -42.68
C LEU A 424 61.46 16.75 -42.09
N VAL A 425 60.50 16.29 -42.89
CA VAL A 425 59.47 15.32 -42.47
C VAL A 425 60.09 13.99 -42.02
N ALA A 426 61.13 13.50 -42.70
CA ALA A 426 61.85 12.30 -42.28
C ALA A 426 62.57 12.49 -40.93
N ARG A 427 63.25 13.63 -40.72
CA ARG A 427 63.89 13.97 -39.43
C ARG A 427 62.86 14.13 -38.31
N ALA A 428 61.75 14.81 -38.56
CA ALA A 428 60.66 14.99 -37.58
C ALA A 428 60.08 13.64 -37.12
N LYS A 429 59.90 12.69 -38.05
CA LYS A 429 59.49 11.31 -37.74
C LYS A 429 60.54 10.52 -36.95
N VAL A 430 61.82 10.88 -36.99
CA VAL A 430 62.86 10.27 -36.14
C VAL A 430 62.84 10.90 -34.75
N ALA A 431 62.83 12.23 -34.67
CA ALA A 431 62.70 12.99 -33.41
C ALA A 431 61.48 12.53 -32.59
N ALA A 432 60.29 12.45 -33.24
CA ALA A 432 59.04 12.04 -32.60
C ALA A 432 59.09 10.65 -31.95
N ARG A 433 59.81 9.70 -32.58
CA ARG A 433 59.97 8.32 -32.08
C ARG A 433 61.09 8.17 -31.04
N LYS A 434 61.95 9.17 -30.90
CA LYS A 434 63.02 9.24 -29.89
C LYS A 434 62.57 9.93 -28.59
N GLY A 435 61.47 10.68 -28.63
CA GLY A 435 61.00 11.52 -27.52
C GLY A 435 61.44 12.99 -27.62
N ASP A 436 62.11 13.37 -28.72
CA ASP A 436 62.53 14.75 -29.00
C ASP A 436 61.32 15.56 -29.52
N ILE A 437 60.25 15.66 -28.73
CA ILE A 437 58.94 16.15 -29.19
C ILE A 437 58.93 17.68 -29.39
N MET A 438 59.24 18.43 -28.32
CA MET A 438 59.41 19.90 -28.31
C MET A 438 60.82 20.34 -27.91
N LEU A 439 61.54 19.52 -27.12
CA LEU A 439 62.96 19.72 -26.81
C LEU A 439 63.83 18.74 -27.63
N PRO A 440 65.08 19.07 -27.97
CA PRO A 440 65.69 20.41 -27.89
C PRO A 440 65.22 21.31 -29.05
N PRO A 441 65.17 22.65 -28.84
CA PRO A 441 64.63 23.59 -29.82
C PRO A 441 65.36 23.56 -31.16
N GLY A 442 64.61 23.70 -32.25
CA GLY A 442 65.09 23.70 -33.64
C GLY A 442 65.45 22.32 -34.20
N ASN A 443 65.51 21.28 -33.36
CA ASN A 443 65.67 19.88 -33.79
C ASN A 443 64.54 18.97 -33.29
N SER A 444 63.57 19.52 -32.54
CA SER A 444 62.39 18.83 -32.07
C SER A 444 61.47 18.40 -33.22
N ALA A 445 60.62 17.40 -32.98
CA ALA A 445 59.64 16.94 -33.95
C ALA A 445 58.66 18.05 -34.34
N TYR A 446 58.20 18.83 -33.35
CA TYR A 446 57.33 19.98 -33.53
C TYR A 446 57.98 21.04 -34.44
N ASP A 447 59.21 21.45 -34.16
CA ASP A 447 59.93 22.45 -34.96
C ASP A 447 60.22 21.96 -36.37
N LEU A 448 60.62 20.69 -36.53
CA LEU A 448 60.94 20.11 -37.84
C LEU A 448 59.70 19.96 -38.73
N TYR A 449 58.53 19.65 -38.18
CA TYR A 449 57.27 19.69 -38.94
C TYR A 449 56.81 21.12 -39.22
N ARG A 450 56.99 22.08 -38.30
CA ARG A 450 56.68 23.50 -38.59
C ARG A 450 57.61 24.09 -39.65
N ALA A 451 58.89 23.70 -39.67
CA ALA A 451 59.84 24.05 -40.71
C ALA A 451 59.48 23.41 -42.07
N ALA A 452 58.88 22.21 -42.07
CA ALA A 452 58.31 21.60 -43.27
C ALA A 452 57.09 22.40 -43.79
N LEU A 453 56.17 22.78 -42.91
CA LEU A 453 55.02 23.63 -43.27
C LEU A 453 55.41 25.07 -43.68
N GLY A 454 56.60 25.53 -43.28
CA GLY A 454 57.21 26.77 -43.78
C GLY A 454 57.77 26.68 -45.21
N ILE A 455 57.82 25.48 -45.80
CA ILE A 455 58.14 25.24 -47.22
C ILE A 455 56.86 24.95 -48.00
N ASP A 456 56.00 24.08 -47.47
CA ASP A 456 54.66 23.80 -48.02
C ASP A 456 53.62 23.72 -46.89
N GLY A 457 52.82 24.77 -46.73
CA GLY A 457 51.76 24.83 -45.72
C GLY A 457 50.67 23.76 -45.89
N ASN A 458 50.59 23.12 -47.06
CA ASN A 458 49.63 22.07 -47.37
C ASN A 458 50.24 20.66 -47.37
N ASP A 459 51.50 20.48 -46.96
CA ASP A 459 52.09 19.13 -46.88
C ASP A 459 51.32 18.24 -45.89
N ALA A 460 50.57 17.28 -46.44
CA ALA A 460 49.77 16.35 -45.68
C ALA A 460 50.61 15.51 -44.71
N ALA A 461 51.89 15.25 -45.01
CA ALA A 461 52.76 14.45 -44.15
C ALA A 461 53.21 15.21 -42.89
N ALA A 462 53.51 16.52 -43.00
CA ALA A 462 53.80 17.39 -41.87
C ALA A 462 52.54 17.75 -41.07
N GLN A 463 51.40 18.02 -41.73
CA GLN A 463 50.13 18.27 -41.03
C GLN A 463 49.68 17.04 -40.22
N ALA A 464 49.73 15.84 -40.80
CA ALA A 464 49.43 14.60 -40.07
C ALA A 464 50.47 14.32 -38.97
N GLY A 465 51.74 14.64 -39.22
CA GLY A 465 52.83 14.53 -38.24
C GLY A 465 52.59 15.34 -36.97
N LEU A 466 52.22 16.62 -37.11
CA LEU A 466 51.88 17.50 -35.97
C LEU A 466 50.67 17.01 -35.20
N ARG A 467 49.58 16.64 -35.90
CA ARG A 467 48.34 16.12 -35.27
C ARG A 467 48.57 14.82 -34.49
N ALA A 468 49.63 14.07 -34.79
CA ALA A 468 49.97 12.84 -34.08
C ALA A 468 50.83 13.06 -32.81
N LEU A 469 51.46 14.23 -32.63
CA LEU A 469 52.39 14.46 -31.51
C LEU A 469 51.76 14.32 -30.11
N PRO A 470 50.54 14.84 -29.82
CA PRO A 470 49.95 14.69 -28.49
C PRO A 470 49.73 13.21 -28.12
N GLN A 471 49.28 12.39 -29.08
CA GLN A 471 49.08 10.97 -28.86
C GLN A 471 50.43 10.23 -28.74
N MET A 472 51.41 10.50 -29.61
CA MET A 472 52.76 9.93 -29.51
C MET A 472 53.45 10.28 -28.18
N THR A 473 53.10 11.40 -27.56
CA THR A 473 53.59 11.81 -26.23
C THR A 473 52.93 10.97 -25.13
N ARG A 474 51.62 10.73 -25.19
CA ARG A 474 50.87 9.83 -24.28
C ARG A 474 51.39 8.38 -24.35
N ASP A 475 51.68 7.88 -25.55
CA ASP A 475 52.31 6.58 -25.79
C ASP A 475 53.76 6.47 -25.26
N GLN A 476 54.45 7.60 -25.06
CA GLN A 476 55.80 7.63 -24.48
C GLN A 476 55.76 7.78 -22.96
N PHE A 477 54.86 8.61 -22.44
CA PHE A 477 54.53 8.69 -21.02
C PHE A 477 54.17 7.31 -20.43
N GLY A 478 53.24 6.57 -21.06
CA GLY A 478 52.85 5.24 -20.58
C GLY A 478 54.00 4.24 -20.57
N ARG A 479 54.88 4.28 -21.58
CA ARG A 479 56.10 3.44 -21.62
C ARG A 479 57.14 3.86 -20.59
N ALA A 480 57.26 5.15 -20.27
CA ALA A 480 58.15 5.65 -19.23
C ALA A 480 57.68 5.21 -17.84
N LEU A 481 56.38 5.30 -17.53
CA LEU A 481 55.80 4.76 -16.30
C LEU A 481 56.01 3.24 -16.18
N HIS A 482 55.76 2.47 -17.24
CA HIS A 482 56.00 1.01 -17.25
C HIS A 482 57.48 0.61 -17.12
N ALA A 483 58.41 1.57 -17.24
CA ALA A 483 59.85 1.37 -17.07
C ALA A 483 60.42 2.00 -15.77
N ASP A 484 59.56 2.52 -14.88
CA ASP A 484 59.93 3.34 -13.69
C ASP A 484 60.84 4.54 -14.02
N ASN A 485 60.76 5.05 -15.26
CA ASN A 485 61.47 6.26 -15.68
C ASN A 485 60.58 7.49 -15.42
N LEU A 486 60.35 7.78 -14.14
CA LEU A 486 59.41 8.81 -13.70
C LEU A 486 59.82 10.23 -14.14
N ASP A 487 61.13 10.48 -14.31
CA ASP A 487 61.65 11.74 -14.84
C ASP A 487 61.23 11.94 -16.30
N GLN A 488 61.42 10.92 -17.16
CA GLN A 488 60.93 10.96 -18.55
C GLN A 488 59.40 11.04 -18.62
N ALA A 489 58.67 10.43 -17.68
CA ALA A 489 57.22 10.57 -17.60
C ALA A 489 56.81 12.00 -17.18
N HIS A 490 57.59 12.70 -16.35
CA HIS A 490 57.39 14.12 -16.05
C HIS A 490 57.60 15.00 -17.29
N ASP A 491 58.72 14.82 -18.00
CA ASP A 491 59.05 15.56 -19.23
C ASP A 491 57.94 15.39 -20.31
N MET A 492 57.40 14.17 -20.45
CA MET A 492 56.31 13.89 -21.40
C MET A 492 54.96 14.45 -20.95
N LEU A 493 54.72 14.63 -19.66
CA LEU A 493 53.53 15.33 -19.17
C LEU A 493 53.62 16.83 -19.46
N GLU A 494 54.73 17.49 -19.13
CA GLU A 494 54.93 18.92 -19.45
C GLU A 494 54.87 19.17 -20.97
N THR A 495 55.51 18.29 -21.76
CA THR A 495 55.43 18.31 -23.23
C THR A 495 53.99 18.23 -23.73
N LEU A 496 53.11 17.49 -23.05
CA LEU A 496 51.71 17.38 -23.44
C LEU A 496 50.92 18.65 -23.09
N GLU A 497 51.11 19.19 -21.88
CA GLU A 497 50.52 20.45 -21.41
C GLU A 497 50.89 21.62 -22.33
N GLN A 498 52.07 21.60 -22.96
CA GLN A 498 52.50 22.58 -23.96
C GLN A 498 51.95 22.32 -25.38
N LEU A 499 51.58 21.08 -25.71
CA LEU A 499 51.08 20.68 -27.04
C LEU A 499 49.58 20.88 -27.23
N ASP A 500 48.78 20.55 -26.21
CA ASP A 500 47.32 20.47 -26.29
C ASP A 500 46.67 20.95 -24.96
N PRO A 501 46.80 22.25 -24.62
CA PRO A 501 46.56 22.72 -23.25
C PRO A 501 45.10 22.57 -22.83
N GLY A 502 44.86 21.75 -21.80
CA GLY A 502 43.53 21.46 -21.26
C GLY A 502 42.88 20.19 -21.81
N ASP A 503 43.63 19.27 -22.43
CA ASP A 503 43.11 17.92 -22.70
C ASP A 503 42.77 17.22 -21.35
N PRO A 504 41.55 16.69 -21.16
CA PRO A 504 41.14 16.07 -19.89
C PRO A 504 41.99 14.85 -19.49
N VAL A 505 42.76 14.26 -20.41
CA VAL A 505 43.71 13.16 -20.13
C VAL A 505 44.94 13.64 -19.34
N GLU A 506 45.29 14.94 -19.37
CA GLU A 506 46.35 15.50 -18.52
C GLU A 506 46.13 15.16 -17.04
N ALA A 507 44.88 15.28 -16.56
CA ALA A 507 44.56 15.08 -15.16
C ALA A 507 44.75 13.62 -14.72
N SER A 508 44.45 12.65 -15.58
CA SER A 508 44.68 11.23 -15.28
C SER A 508 46.15 10.84 -15.41
N MET A 509 46.88 11.43 -16.36
CA MET A 509 48.34 11.27 -16.47
C MET A 509 49.04 11.84 -15.23
N ARG A 510 48.74 13.09 -14.84
CA ARG A 510 49.26 13.74 -13.63
C ARG A 510 48.98 12.92 -12.37
N HIS A 511 47.78 12.32 -12.27
CA HIS A 511 47.45 11.41 -11.17
C HIS A 511 48.30 10.13 -11.20
N SER A 512 48.39 9.43 -12.33
CA SER A 512 49.20 8.20 -12.45
C SER A 512 50.69 8.41 -12.18
N LEU A 513 51.26 9.54 -12.58
CA LEU A 513 52.65 9.89 -12.26
C LEU A 513 52.82 10.17 -10.77
N GLY A 514 51.89 10.90 -10.16
CA GLY A 514 51.89 11.13 -8.71
C GLY A 514 51.77 9.84 -7.90
N SER A 515 50.91 8.90 -8.32
CA SER A 515 50.80 7.57 -7.71
C SER A 515 52.10 6.76 -7.84
N ALA A 516 52.77 6.78 -9.00
CA ALA A 516 54.05 6.10 -9.17
C ALA A 516 55.16 6.70 -8.28
N TRP A 517 55.18 8.03 -8.09
CA TRP A 517 56.06 8.67 -7.11
C TRP A 517 55.75 8.28 -5.66
N LEU A 518 54.47 8.05 -5.30
CA LEU A 518 54.09 7.52 -3.98
C LEU A 518 54.55 6.07 -3.77
N ASP A 519 54.39 5.21 -4.78
CA ASP A 519 54.85 3.82 -4.74
C ASP A 519 56.38 3.74 -4.60
N ARG A 520 57.10 4.62 -5.31
CA ARG A 520 58.55 4.76 -5.21
C ARG A 520 59.00 5.35 -3.86
N ALA A 521 58.24 6.29 -3.30
CA ALA A 521 58.49 6.81 -1.95
C ALA A 521 58.34 5.72 -0.88
N ASP A 522 57.30 4.89 -0.97
CA ASP A 522 57.06 3.74 -0.08
C ASP A 522 58.17 2.68 -0.21
N HIS A 523 58.61 2.38 -1.43
CA HIS A 523 59.75 1.51 -1.68
C HIS A 523 61.04 2.01 -1.00
N TYR A 524 61.34 3.32 -1.10
CA TYR A 524 62.49 3.90 -0.39
C TYR A 524 62.34 3.89 1.14
N VAL A 525 61.12 3.99 1.69
CA VAL A 525 60.86 3.76 3.13
C VAL A 525 61.21 2.31 3.50
N GLY A 526 60.77 1.33 2.70
CA GLY A 526 61.09 -0.09 2.91
C GLY A 526 62.59 -0.43 2.88
N LEU A 527 63.40 0.41 2.22
CA LEU A 527 64.87 0.30 2.18
C LEU A 527 65.59 1.14 3.26
N GLY A 528 64.86 1.96 4.04
CA GLY A 528 65.46 2.91 4.97
C GLY A 528 66.12 4.13 4.30
N GLU A 529 65.91 4.35 3.01
CA GLU A 529 66.47 5.48 2.25
C GLU A 529 65.63 6.75 2.44
N VAL A 530 65.53 7.21 3.70
CA VAL A 530 64.67 8.32 4.13
C VAL A 530 64.87 9.61 3.29
N GLY A 531 66.09 9.86 2.81
CA GLY A 531 66.38 10.99 1.91
C GLY A 531 65.73 10.87 0.53
N ALA A 532 65.77 9.69 -0.08
CA ALA A 532 65.14 9.40 -1.37
C ALA A 532 63.61 9.32 -1.24
N ALA A 533 63.11 8.69 -0.17
CA ALA A 533 61.70 8.67 0.18
C ALA A 533 61.10 10.08 0.30
N ARG A 534 61.81 11.00 0.98
CA ARG A 534 61.43 12.42 1.08
C ARG A 534 61.50 13.17 -0.25
N ALA A 535 62.34 12.76 -1.20
CA ALA A 535 62.39 13.36 -2.53
C ALA A 535 61.17 12.93 -3.37
N ALA A 536 60.93 11.62 -3.46
CA ALA A 536 59.78 11.05 -4.17
C ALA A 536 58.43 11.56 -3.62
N LEU A 537 58.28 11.68 -2.30
CA LEU A 537 57.07 12.22 -1.70
C LEU A 537 56.77 13.67 -2.11
N ARG A 538 57.79 14.53 -2.28
CA ARG A 538 57.56 15.93 -2.70
C ARG A 538 57.05 16.05 -4.12
N GLU A 539 57.52 15.21 -5.05
CA GLU A 539 56.99 15.23 -6.42
C GLU A 539 55.57 14.64 -6.48
N ALA A 540 55.27 13.64 -5.65
CA ALA A 540 53.89 13.22 -5.43
C ALA A 540 53.00 14.34 -4.85
N GLU A 541 53.46 15.07 -3.82
CA GLU A 541 52.73 16.21 -3.24
C GLU A 541 52.42 17.31 -4.27
N ARG A 542 53.29 17.51 -5.27
CA ARG A 542 53.09 18.50 -6.35
C ARG A 542 52.10 18.01 -7.41
N LEU A 543 52.06 16.71 -7.69
CA LEU A 543 51.23 16.12 -8.74
C LEU A 543 49.84 15.72 -8.26
N VAL A 544 49.71 15.21 -7.03
CA VAL A 544 48.49 14.66 -6.44
C VAL A 544 48.23 15.16 -5.01
N PRO A 545 48.20 16.49 -4.74
CA PRO A 545 48.11 17.08 -3.39
C PRO A 545 46.88 16.70 -2.54
N GLN A 546 45.92 15.96 -3.11
CA GLN A 546 44.70 15.48 -2.43
C GLN A 546 44.71 13.95 -2.19
N ASP A 547 45.76 13.24 -2.58
CA ASP A 547 45.86 11.79 -2.36
C ASP A 547 46.14 11.49 -0.87
N PRO A 548 45.30 10.69 -0.18
CA PRO A 548 45.45 10.42 1.25
C PRO A 548 46.77 9.70 1.59
N ARG A 549 47.34 8.93 0.65
CA ARG A 549 48.58 8.15 0.85
C ARG A 549 49.79 9.05 1.15
N ILE A 550 49.78 10.31 0.70
CA ILE A 550 50.79 11.32 1.07
C ILE A 550 50.96 11.39 2.59
N SER A 551 49.84 11.42 3.32
CA SER A 551 49.84 11.55 4.78
C SER A 551 50.39 10.30 5.49
N GLU A 552 50.15 9.13 4.91
CA GLU A 552 50.54 7.81 5.43
C GLU A 552 52.03 7.53 5.20
N VAL A 553 52.51 7.72 3.97
CA VAL A 553 53.93 7.62 3.60
C VAL A 553 54.74 8.68 4.35
N GLY A 554 54.24 9.91 4.42
CA GLY A 554 54.83 10.99 5.20
C GLY A 554 54.88 10.71 6.70
N ALA A 555 53.96 9.93 7.26
CA ALA A 555 54.00 9.51 8.67
C ALA A 555 55.09 8.46 8.93
N ARG A 556 55.25 7.48 8.04
CA ARG A 556 56.31 6.45 8.15
C ARG A 556 57.71 7.06 8.01
N ILE A 557 57.90 7.98 7.06
CA ILE A 557 59.10 8.83 6.89
C ILE A 557 59.48 9.65 8.14
N ARG A 558 58.58 9.82 9.11
CA ARG A 558 58.83 10.48 10.41
C ARG A 558 59.00 9.50 11.57
N HIS A 559 58.76 8.21 11.37
CA HIS A 559 58.93 7.16 12.38
C HIS A 559 60.30 6.49 12.26
N ASP A 560 60.79 6.32 11.03
CA ASP A 560 62.04 5.63 10.70
C ASP A 560 63.27 6.58 10.70
N ASN A 561 63.28 7.63 11.55
CA ASN A 561 64.29 8.72 11.56
C ASN A 561 64.63 9.19 12.99
#